data_AF-A0A8T1A4Y1-F1
#
_entry.id   AF-A0A8T1A4Y1-F1
#
_cell.length_a   1.000
_cell.length_b   1.000
_cell.length_c   1.000
_cell.angle_alpha   90.00
_cell.angle_beta   90.00
_cell.angle_gamma   90.00
#
_symmetry.space_group_name_H-M   'P 1'
#
loop_
_entity.id
_entity.type
_entity.pdbx_description
1 polymer ?
#
loop_
_entity_poly.entity_id
_entity_poly.type
_entity_poly.pdbx_seq_one_letter_code
_entity_poly.pdbx_strand_id
1 'polypeptide(L)'
;MKKRREALFGSEVLKNPKDPVYPLVKKFADVVSKDPPSQLPPDRGVRHEIDLVPGTKYCVTRQWHLPREQCEVIDAFFAAKAKAGMVRESKSPHSTPTICARKPNGKWRLVHAYSKLNNATVLAQTPIPRKDVLLNNMAGCELGKHSEWHALGVACHAAGPV
;
A
#
# COMPACT_ATOMS: atom_id res chain seq x y z
N MET A 1 38.45 -2.66 15.19
CA MET A 1 37.93 -1.62 14.28
C MET A 1 36.58 -2.07 13.71
N LYS A 2 35.46 -1.52 14.21
CA LYS A 2 34.12 -1.81 13.64
C LYS A 2 34.00 -1.08 12.31
N LYS A 3 34.05 -1.80 11.18
CA LYS A 3 33.65 -1.24 9.87
C LYS A 3 32.21 -0.74 10.01
N ARG A 4 32.05 0.58 9.97
CA ARG A 4 30.74 1.23 9.90
C ARG A 4 30.14 0.80 8.56
N ARG A 5 29.22 -0.17 8.56
CA ARG A 5 28.43 -0.50 7.37
C ARG A 5 27.54 0.71 7.10
N GLU A 6 27.89 1.51 6.11
CA GLU A 6 27.01 2.55 5.58
C GLU A 6 25.74 1.86 5.10
N ALA A 7 24.60 2.28 5.65
CA ALA A 7 23.32 1.83 5.18
C ALA A 7 23.08 2.46 3.80
N LEU A 8 23.37 1.71 2.75
CA LEU A 8 22.93 2.05 1.39
C LEU A 8 21.40 2.10 1.41
N PHE A 9 20.84 3.30 1.33
CA PHE A 9 19.41 3.48 1.11
C PHE A 9 19.07 2.87 -0.25
N GLY A 10 18.13 1.92 -0.27
CA GLY A 10 17.94 0.93 -1.35
C GLY A 10 17.66 1.45 -2.78
N SER A 11 17.59 2.76 -3.01
CA SER A 11 17.42 3.33 -4.35
C SER A 11 18.71 3.83 -5.02
N GLU A 12 19.80 4.03 -4.26
CA GLU A 12 21.08 4.50 -4.83
C GLU A 12 21.83 3.39 -5.56
N VAL A 13 21.71 2.15 -5.08
CA VAL A 13 22.24 0.94 -5.73
C VAL A 13 21.68 0.78 -7.15
N LEU A 14 20.45 1.27 -7.41
CA LEU A 14 19.82 1.21 -8.73
C LEU A 14 20.52 2.07 -9.79
N LYS A 15 21.36 3.02 -9.38
CA LYS A 15 21.93 4.06 -10.26
C LYS A 15 23.44 3.98 -10.41
N ASN A 16 24.13 3.08 -9.70
CA ASN A 16 25.59 3.00 -9.73
C ASN A 16 26.06 1.74 -10.48
N PRO A 17 26.53 1.86 -11.74
CA PRO A 17 27.05 0.74 -12.52
C PRO A 17 28.29 0.06 -11.93
N LYS A 18 28.98 0.74 -10.99
CA LYS A 18 30.17 0.23 -10.32
C LYS A 18 29.83 -0.61 -9.08
N ASP A 19 28.57 -0.68 -8.69
CA ASP A 19 28.14 -1.47 -7.54
C ASP A 19 28.10 -2.97 -7.91
N PRO A 20 28.65 -3.87 -7.07
CA PRO A 20 28.60 -5.33 -7.30
C PRO A 20 27.18 -5.89 -7.48
N VAL A 21 26.16 -5.20 -6.95
CA VAL A 21 24.75 -5.61 -7.00
C VAL A 21 24.04 -5.09 -8.27
N TYR A 22 24.65 -4.15 -9.01
CA TYR A 22 24.05 -3.55 -10.21
C TYR A 22 23.67 -4.56 -11.31
N PRO A 23 24.46 -5.59 -11.63
CA PRO A 23 24.06 -6.62 -12.61
C PRO A 23 22.80 -7.37 -12.18
N LEU A 24 22.63 -7.60 -10.88
CA LEU A 24 21.47 -8.27 -10.30
C LEU A 24 20.23 -7.37 -10.38
N VAL A 25 20.36 -6.09 -10.02
CA VAL A 25 19.29 -5.10 -10.17
C VAL A 25 18.85 -5.00 -11.62
N LYS A 26 19.79 -4.94 -12.56
CA LYS A 26 19.47 -4.87 -14.00
C LYS A 26 18.73 -6.12 -14.48
N LYS A 27 19.09 -7.30 -13.96
CA LYS A 27 18.41 -8.57 -14.27
C LYS A 27 16.96 -8.58 -13.77
N PHE A 28 16.70 -7.98 -12.61
CA PHE A 28 15.39 -7.95 -11.95
C PHE A 28 14.73 -6.56 -11.99
N ALA A 29 14.98 -5.79 -13.06
CA ALA A 29 14.49 -4.42 -13.19
C ALA A 29 12.95 -4.34 -13.31
N ASP A 30 12.30 -5.46 -13.66
CA ASP A 30 10.85 -5.64 -13.71
C ASP A 30 10.21 -5.65 -12.30
N VAL A 31 10.91 -6.15 -11.29
CA VAL A 31 10.44 -6.22 -9.91
C VAL A 31 11.09 -5.19 -8.98
N VAL A 32 12.30 -4.73 -9.30
CA VAL A 32 13.04 -3.72 -8.53
C VAL A 32 12.90 -2.35 -9.18
N SER A 33 11.77 -1.69 -8.91
CA SER A 33 11.49 -0.32 -9.35
C SER A 33 11.39 0.64 -8.17
N LYS A 34 11.77 1.91 -8.40
CA LYS A 34 11.57 3.00 -7.43
C LYS A 34 10.10 3.42 -7.34
N ASP A 35 9.40 3.36 -8.47
CA ASP A 35 8.01 3.74 -8.58
C ASP A 35 7.13 2.49 -8.67
N PRO A 36 6.02 2.44 -7.92
CA PRO A 36 5.13 1.28 -7.97
C PRO A 36 4.55 1.14 -9.39
N PRO A 37 4.30 -0.11 -9.83
CA PRO A 37 3.69 -0.34 -11.14
C PRO A 37 2.34 0.38 -11.24
N SER A 38 2.09 0.96 -12.41
CA SER A 38 0.85 1.68 -12.70
C SER A 38 -0.34 0.76 -12.95
N GLN A 39 -0.12 -0.54 -13.04
CA GLN A 39 -1.14 -1.55 -13.30
C GLN A 39 -1.42 -2.38 -12.05
N LEU A 40 -2.61 -2.98 -11.99
CA LEU A 40 -2.92 -3.96 -10.97
C LEU A 40 -1.99 -5.18 -11.11
N PRO A 41 -1.57 -5.80 -10.01
CA PRO A 41 -0.82 -7.04 -10.07
C PRO A 41 -1.65 -8.13 -10.76
N PRO A 42 -1.01 -9.10 -11.43
CA PRO A 42 -1.72 -10.23 -12.01
C PRO A 42 -2.52 -10.98 -10.94
N ASP A 43 -3.69 -11.48 -11.30
CA ASP A 43 -4.52 -12.28 -10.40
C ASP A 43 -3.78 -13.57 -10.03
N ARG A 44 -3.58 -13.80 -8.73
CA ARG A 44 -2.90 -14.99 -8.18
C ARG A 44 -3.87 -15.93 -7.47
N GLY A 45 -5.18 -15.74 -7.67
CA GLY A 45 -6.22 -16.54 -7.02
C GLY A 45 -6.47 -16.17 -5.55
N VAL A 46 -5.74 -15.20 -5.01
CA VAL A 46 -5.95 -14.66 -3.66
C VAL A 46 -6.45 -13.22 -3.79
N ARG A 47 -7.68 -12.99 -3.33
CA ARG A 47 -8.29 -11.66 -3.28
C ARG A 47 -8.47 -11.23 -1.83
N HIS A 48 -8.33 -9.93 -1.60
CA HIS A 48 -8.63 -9.37 -0.30
C HIS A 48 -10.15 -9.20 -0.16
N GLU A 49 -10.72 -9.88 0.82
CA GLU A 49 -12.13 -9.76 1.20
C GLU A 49 -12.22 -9.04 2.55
N ILE A 50 -13.26 -8.22 2.69
CA ILE A 50 -13.53 -7.46 3.92
C ILE A 50 -14.87 -7.97 4.44
N ASP A 51 -14.79 -8.93 5.36
CA ASP A 51 -15.97 -9.48 6.02
C ASP A 51 -16.49 -8.49 7.05
N LEU A 52 -17.77 -8.15 6.98
CA LEU A 52 -18.44 -7.32 7.98
C LEU A 52 -19.15 -8.20 8.99
N VAL A 53 -19.22 -7.74 10.24
CA VAL A 53 -19.99 -8.42 11.29
C VAL A 53 -21.46 -8.56 10.83
N PRO A 54 -22.08 -9.76 10.96
CA PRO A 54 -23.47 -9.95 10.56
C PRO A 54 -24.42 -8.91 11.17
N GLY A 55 -25.32 -8.35 10.37
CA GLY A 55 -26.24 -7.29 10.81
C GLY A 55 -25.65 -5.87 10.80
N THR A 56 -24.41 -5.69 10.34
CA THR A 56 -23.81 -4.36 10.16
C THR A 56 -24.61 -3.51 9.18
N LYS A 57 -25.04 -2.33 9.64
CA LYS A 57 -25.61 -1.29 8.77
C LYS A 57 -24.51 -0.63 7.93
N TYR A 58 -24.90 0.03 6.84
CA TYR A 58 -23.97 0.73 5.98
C TYR A 58 -23.01 1.68 6.74
N CYS A 59 -21.72 1.52 6.48
CA CYS A 59 -20.66 2.35 7.04
C CYS A 59 -20.59 3.65 6.24
N VAL A 60 -21.47 4.60 6.56
CA VAL A 60 -21.51 5.93 5.93
C VAL A 60 -20.84 6.94 6.85
N THR A 61 -19.87 7.67 6.31
CA THR A 61 -19.27 8.85 6.95
C THR A 61 -19.12 9.95 5.90
N ARG A 62 -19.68 11.13 6.19
CA ARG A 62 -19.67 12.27 5.26
C ARG A 62 -18.25 12.83 5.12
N GLN A 63 -17.91 13.24 3.90
CA GLN A 63 -16.72 14.04 3.63
C GLN A 63 -16.74 15.32 4.46
N TRP A 64 -15.69 15.57 5.24
CA TRP A 64 -15.51 16.84 5.94
C TRP A 64 -15.20 17.96 4.94
N HIS A 65 -15.49 19.20 5.32
CA HIS A 65 -15.09 20.37 4.54
C HIS A 65 -13.57 20.44 4.47
N LEU A 66 -13.05 20.54 3.25
CA LEU A 66 -11.63 20.67 2.98
C LEU A 66 -11.34 22.00 2.28
N PRO A 67 -10.14 22.58 2.50
CA PRO A 67 -9.66 23.69 1.70
C PRO A 67 -9.58 23.30 0.23
N ARG A 68 -9.76 24.28 -0.66
CA ARG A 68 -9.73 24.08 -2.12
C ARG A 68 -8.46 23.37 -2.61
N GLU A 69 -7.29 23.73 -2.08
CA GLU A 69 -6.01 23.09 -2.40
C GLU A 69 -6.06 21.57 -2.15
N GLN A 70 -6.69 21.13 -1.06
CA GLN A 70 -6.79 19.71 -0.76
C GLN A 70 -7.77 18.98 -1.68
N CYS A 71 -8.90 19.62 -2.03
CA CYS A 71 -9.84 19.07 -3.00
C CYS A 71 -9.16 18.85 -4.36
N GLU A 72 -8.42 19.85 -4.86
CA GLU A 72 -7.72 19.74 -6.14
C GLU A 72 -6.68 18.61 -6.15
N VAL A 73 -5.97 18.41 -5.03
CA VAL A 73 -5.03 17.28 -4.87
C VAL A 73 -5.76 15.93 -4.88
N ILE A 74 -6.92 15.85 -4.22
CA ILE A 74 -7.72 14.62 -4.17
C ILE A 74 -8.26 14.27 -5.56
N ASP A 75 -8.81 15.24 -6.27
CA ASP A 75 -9.36 15.06 -7.61
C ASP A 75 -8.29 14.63 -8.60
N ALA A 76 -7.12 15.29 -8.58
CA ALA A 76 -5.98 14.92 -9.42
C ALA A 76 -5.48 13.49 -9.14
N PHE A 77 -5.46 13.08 -7.87
CA PHE A 77 -5.07 11.72 -7.49
C PHE A 77 -6.05 10.68 -8.02
N PHE A 78 -7.35 10.88 -7.82
CA PHE A 78 -8.37 9.95 -8.28
C PHE A 78 -8.44 9.89 -9.81
N ALA A 79 -8.28 11.01 -10.52
CA ALA A 79 -8.19 11.01 -11.98
C ALA A 79 -7.01 10.16 -12.48
N ALA A 80 -5.84 10.30 -11.86
CA ALA A 80 -4.67 9.48 -12.21
C ALA A 80 -4.89 7.99 -11.91
N LYS A 81 -5.53 7.66 -10.77
CA LYS A 81 -5.82 6.28 -10.37
C LYS A 81 -6.93 5.63 -11.20
N ALA A 82 -7.92 6.40 -11.63
CA ALA A 82 -8.95 5.95 -12.56
C ALA A 82 -8.35 5.64 -13.93
N LYS A 83 -7.49 6.52 -14.46
CA LYS A 83 -6.75 6.28 -15.71
C LYS A 83 -5.88 5.02 -15.64
N ALA A 84 -5.33 4.72 -14.46
CA ALA A 84 -4.55 3.53 -14.18
C ALA A 84 -5.39 2.25 -13.95
N GLY A 85 -6.72 2.34 -13.92
CA GLY A 85 -7.61 1.22 -13.62
C GLY A 85 -7.58 0.74 -12.17
N MET A 86 -7.00 1.52 -11.25
CA MET A 86 -6.90 1.16 -9.83
C MET A 86 -8.15 1.54 -9.03
N VAL A 87 -8.88 2.57 -9.48
CA VAL A 87 -10.12 3.06 -8.84
C VAL A 87 -11.17 3.22 -9.92
N ARG A 88 -12.44 3.05 -9.55
CA ARG A 88 -13.59 3.29 -10.42
C ARG A 88 -14.71 3.96 -9.64
N GLU A 89 -15.62 4.61 -10.34
CA GLU A 89 -16.86 5.07 -9.75
C GLU A 89 -17.66 3.89 -9.21
N SER A 90 -18.31 4.08 -8.05
CA SER A 90 -19.11 3.06 -7.40
C SER A 90 -20.38 3.67 -6.83
N LYS A 91 -21.48 2.91 -6.87
CA LYS A 91 -22.74 3.23 -6.19
C LYS A 91 -22.83 2.53 -4.83
N SER A 92 -21.69 2.38 -4.16
CA SER A 92 -21.63 1.68 -2.87
C SER A 92 -22.45 2.44 -1.83
N PRO A 93 -23.25 1.73 -1.01
CA PRO A 93 -23.92 2.35 0.12
C PRO A 93 -22.94 2.71 1.26
N HIS A 94 -21.69 2.25 1.20
CA HIS A 94 -20.63 2.63 2.13
C HIS A 94 -19.87 3.85 1.64
N SER A 95 -19.50 4.74 2.56
CA SER A 95 -18.69 5.91 2.25
C SER A 95 -17.73 6.24 3.39
N THR A 96 -16.56 6.73 3.02
CA THR A 96 -15.49 7.10 3.95
C THR A 96 -14.85 8.39 3.48
N PRO A 97 -14.62 9.36 4.37
CA PRO A 97 -13.98 10.61 4.00
C PRO A 97 -12.51 10.39 3.66
N THR A 98 -12.03 11.18 2.72
CA THR A 98 -10.63 11.27 2.32
C THR A 98 -10.05 12.58 2.80
N ILE A 99 -8.84 12.55 3.33
CA ILE A 99 -8.10 13.72 3.79
C ILE A 99 -6.69 13.72 3.21
N CYS A 100 -6.07 14.90 3.16
CA CYS A 100 -4.70 15.08 2.71
C CYS A 100 -3.78 15.41 3.89
N ALA A 101 -2.68 14.66 4.03
CA ALA A 101 -1.64 14.91 5.02
C ALA A 101 -0.32 15.27 4.33
N ARG A 102 0.39 16.31 4.81
CA ARG A 102 1.70 16.67 4.28
C ARG A 102 2.78 15.72 4.82
N LYS A 103 3.62 15.20 3.93
CA LYS A 103 4.87 14.52 4.28
C LYS A 103 5.95 15.57 4.65
N PRO A 104 6.99 15.17 5.40
CA PRO A 104 8.17 16.01 5.60
C PRO A 104 8.87 16.46 4.30
N ASN A 105 8.74 15.68 3.22
CA ASN A 105 9.28 16.04 1.90
C ASN A 105 8.36 16.97 1.07
N GLY A 106 7.34 17.58 1.69
CA GLY A 106 6.40 18.50 1.06
C GLY A 106 5.32 17.83 0.18
N LYS A 107 5.42 16.53 -0.11
CA LYS A 107 4.39 15.83 -0.90
C LYS A 107 3.13 15.56 -0.08
N TRP A 108 1.98 15.54 -0.74
CA TRP A 108 0.72 15.11 -0.14
C TRP A 108 0.64 13.57 -0.03
N ARG A 109 0.02 13.08 1.05
CA ARG A 109 -0.52 11.73 1.20
C ARG A 109 -2.02 11.83 1.29
N LEU A 110 -2.74 11.10 0.44
CA LEU A 110 -4.16 10.87 0.67
C LEU A 110 -4.31 9.79 1.73
N VAL A 111 -5.25 10.01 2.64
CA VAL A 111 -5.60 9.09 3.73
C VAL A 111 -7.12 8.94 3.75
N HIS A 112 -7.60 7.71 3.69
CA HIS A 112 -9.01 7.39 3.86
C HIS A 112 -9.27 7.02 5.33
N ALA A 113 -10.25 7.66 5.96
CA ALA A 113 -10.53 7.43 7.38
C ALA A 113 -11.47 6.23 7.59
N TYR A 114 -10.99 5.01 7.33
CA TYR A 114 -11.78 3.78 7.43
C TYR A 114 -12.14 3.35 8.86
N SER A 115 -12.08 4.22 9.87
CA SER A 115 -12.33 3.85 11.27
C SER A 115 -13.67 3.14 11.48
N LYS A 116 -14.74 3.66 10.88
CA LYS A 116 -16.09 3.06 10.97
C LYS A 116 -16.18 1.71 10.24
N LEU A 117 -15.49 1.57 9.11
CA LEU A 117 -15.44 0.31 8.37
C LEU A 117 -14.63 -0.73 9.16
N ASN A 118 -13.44 -0.36 9.61
CA ASN A 118 -12.53 -1.24 10.38
C ASN A 118 -13.18 -1.75 11.67
N ASN A 119 -13.97 -0.93 12.37
CA ASN A 119 -14.69 -1.36 13.57
C ASN A 119 -15.84 -2.35 13.27
N ALA A 120 -16.34 -2.34 12.04
CA ALA A 120 -17.39 -3.24 11.60
C ALA A 120 -16.84 -4.48 10.88
N THR A 121 -15.54 -4.50 10.56
CA THR A 121 -14.87 -5.62 9.93
C THR A 121 -14.59 -6.73 10.96
N VAL A 122 -14.84 -7.98 10.58
CA VAL A 122 -14.43 -9.15 11.35
C VAL A 122 -12.90 -9.20 11.38
N LEU A 123 -12.31 -9.20 12.57
CA LEU A 123 -10.86 -9.21 12.71
C LEU A 123 -10.28 -10.52 12.19
N ALA A 124 -9.44 -10.43 11.16
CA ALA A 124 -8.65 -11.56 10.70
C ALA A 124 -7.65 -11.97 11.79
N GLN A 125 -7.84 -13.15 12.37
CA GLN A 125 -6.97 -13.70 13.42
C GLN A 125 -5.75 -14.43 12.84
N THR A 126 -5.11 -13.89 11.81
CA THR A 126 -3.86 -14.45 11.30
C THR A 126 -2.73 -14.17 12.30
N PRO A 127 -2.14 -15.20 12.94
CA PRO A 127 -1.11 -14.97 13.94
C PRO A 127 0.15 -14.43 13.27
N ILE A 128 0.53 -13.20 13.60
CA ILE A 128 1.81 -12.62 13.17
C ILE A 128 2.85 -12.98 14.25
N PRO A 129 3.88 -13.78 13.92
CA PRO A 129 4.89 -14.16 14.89
C PRO A 129 5.68 -12.94 15.39
N ARG A 130 6.09 -13.00 16.67
CA ARG A 130 6.87 -11.92 17.29
C ARG A 130 8.24 -11.79 16.60
N LYS A 131 8.74 -10.56 16.50
CA LYS A 131 9.98 -10.23 15.79
C LYS A 131 11.18 -11.07 16.23
N ASP A 132 11.33 -11.31 17.52
CA ASP A 132 12.40 -12.12 18.11
C ASP A 132 12.27 -13.61 17.75
N VAL A 133 11.05 -14.16 17.68
CA VAL A 133 10.83 -15.54 17.20
C VAL A 133 11.29 -15.65 15.74
N LEU A 134 10.93 -14.68 14.91
CA LEU A 134 11.42 -14.61 13.52
C LEU A 134 12.95 -14.50 13.46
N LEU A 135 13.58 -13.67 14.28
CA LEU A 135 15.03 -13.48 14.30
C LEU A 135 15.78 -14.71 14.81
N ASN A 136 15.27 -15.38 15.84
CA ASN A 136 15.86 -16.60 16.38
C ASN A 136 15.82 -17.74 15.35
N ASN A 137 14.72 -17.85 14.60
CA ASN A 137 14.59 -18.83 13.52
C ASN A 137 15.53 -18.55 12.33
N MET A 138 16.07 -17.33 12.23
CA MET A 138 17.04 -16.93 11.20
C MET A 138 18.48 -16.90 11.73
N ALA A 139 18.74 -17.40 12.95
CA ALA A 139 20.09 -17.45 13.50
C ALA A 139 20.99 -18.32 12.61
N GLY A 140 22.01 -17.70 12.00
CA GLY A 140 22.92 -18.35 11.04
C GLY A 140 22.72 -17.95 9.58
N CYS A 141 21.67 -17.19 9.24
CA CYS A 141 21.46 -16.68 7.89
C CYS A 141 22.16 -15.32 7.68
N GLU A 142 22.98 -15.21 6.62
CA GLU A 142 23.70 -13.97 6.27
C GLU A 142 22.86 -12.97 5.47
N LEU A 143 21.74 -13.40 4.89
CA LEU A 143 20.86 -12.60 4.03
C LEU A 143 19.61 -12.17 4.81
N GLY A 144 19.61 -10.93 5.29
CA GLY A 144 18.42 -10.33 5.86
C GLY A 144 18.56 -8.84 6.01
N LYS A 145 17.64 -8.08 5.38
CA LYS A 145 16.92 -6.90 5.91
C LYS A 145 16.47 -5.97 4.77
N HIS A 146 15.21 -6.08 4.38
CA HIS A 146 14.29 -4.94 4.21
C HIS A 146 12.88 -5.47 3.93
N SER A 147 11.86 -4.99 4.66
CA SER A 147 10.45 -5.26 4.36
C SER A 147 9.78 -3.95 3.97
N GLU A 148 9.45 -3.78 2.68
CA GLU A 148 8.64 -2.66 2.19
C GLU A 148 7.20 -3.12 2.00
N TRP A 149 6.28 -2.44 2.69
CA TRP A 149 4.84 -2.69 2.59
C TRP A 149 4.22 -1.83 1.49
N HIS A 150 4.30 -2.26 0.22
CA HIS A 150 3.49 -1.66 -0.85
C HIS A 150 3.17 -2.68 -1.97
N ALA A 151 2.27 -3.62 -1.73
CA ALA A 151 1.54 -4.34 -2.80
C ALA A 151 0.41 -5.22 -2.22
N LEU A 152 -0.72 -4.62 -1.88
CA LEU A 152 -2.01 -5.31 -1.87
C LEU A 152 -2.96 -4.46 -2.72
N GLY A 153 -3.26 -4.93 -3.93
CA GLY A 153 -4.29 -4.34 -4.76
C GLY A 153 -5.65 -4.77 -4.24
N VAL A 154 -6.46 -3.83 -3.75
CA VAL A 154 -7.87 -4.09 -3.45
C VAL A 154 -8.64 -3.98 -4.76
N ALA A 155 -8.96 -5.12 -5.36
CA ALA A 155 -9.87 -5.18 -6.50
C ALA A 155 -11.31 -5.22 -5.98
N CYS A 156 -11.97 -4.06 -5.86
CA CYS A 156 -13.41 -3.99 -5.58
C CYS A 156 -14.20 -4.45 -6.81
N HIS A 157 -14.45 -5.75 -6.95
CA HIS A 157 -15.54 -6.25 -7.81
C HIS A 157 -16.86 -5.97 -7.12
N ALA A 158 -17.75 -5.25 -7.81
CA ALA A 158 -19.13 -5.09 -7.41
C ALA A 158 -19.81 -6.37 -7.90
N ALA A 159 -20.35 -7.14 -6.97
CA ALA A 159 -21.19 -8.27 -7.29
C ALA A 159 -22.48 -7.76 -7.95
N GLY A 160 -22.73 -8.22 -9.17
CA GLY A 160 -24.07 -8.56 -9.72
C GLY A 160 -25.05 -7.43 -10.07
N PRO A 161 -25.97 -7.69 -11.03
CA PRO A 161 -26.75 -6.67 -11.73
C PRO A 161 -28.09 -6.35 -11.05
N VAL A 162 -28.60 -5.16 -11.34
CA VAL A 162 -30.04 -4.90 -11.51
C VAL A 162 -30.22 -4.20 -12.85
#